data_AF-A0A9D6TTC6-F1
#
_entry.id   AF-A0A9D6TTC6-F1
#
_cell.length_a   1.000
_cell.length_b   1.000
_cell.length_c   1.000
_cell.angle_alpha   90.00
_cell.angle_beta   90.00
_cell.angle_gamma   90.00
#
_symmetry.space_group_name_H-M   'P 1'
#
loop_
_entity.id
_entity.type
_entity.pdbx_description
1 polymer ?
#
loop_
_entity_poly.entity_id
_entity_poly.type
_entity_poly.pdbx_seq_one_letter_code
_entity_poly.pdbx_strand_id
1 'polypeptide(L)'
;MRVLIVEDERDLGEVFCDFLVELGHQALLVRSAEAALGKLETERPDAIILDIHLPGMSGLDFLQLRPIRESGVPVVAVSGVATESQARECLKLGALDFVGKPVPFERLSQILAILEPHALHRRSAEAEQYRERRRAPRALVGIPVRAAEYNGTEWTGTSVDLSPFGMKLRPDTPLEPGATVKLAFTPPDGGRELLVVALFVRTERDGHTFSFVNLRDAEFQRLSTFVQRL
;
A
#
# COMPACT_ATOMS: atom_id res chain seq x y z
N MET A 1 -13.64 -1.84 5.29
CA MET A 1 -12.31 -2.48 5.51
C MET A 1 -12.12 -2.88 6.98
N ARG A 2 -11.11 -3.68 7.34
CA ARG A 2 -10.58 -3.80 8.71
C ARG A 2 -9.37 -2.89 8.86
N VAL A 3 -9.43 -1.90 9.74
CA VAL A 3 -8.35 -0.93 9.94
C VAL A 3 -7.80 -1.08 11.36
N LEU A 4 -6.49 -1.29 11.48
CA LEU A 4 -5.79 -1.31 12.76
C LEU A 4 -5.37 0.13 13.09
N ILE A 5 -5.84 0.65 14.22
CA ILE A 5 -5.43 1.95 14.75
C ILE A 5 -4.41 1.70 15.85
N VAL A 6 -3.26 2.36 15.78
CA VAL A 6 -2.20 2.35 16.79
C VAL A 6 -2.08 3.75 17.37
N GLU A 7 -2.71 3.97 18.52
CA GLU A 7 -2.88 5.29 19.15
C GLU A 7 -2.94 5.11 20.67
N ASP A 8 -2.04 5.75 21.41
CA ASP A 8 -1.98 5.60 22.87
C ASP A 8 -2.99 6.50 23.59
N GLU A 9 -3.37 7.64 23.00
CA GLU A 9 -4.40 8.51 23.54
C GLU A 9 -5.79 7.88 23.35
N ARG A 10 -6.38 7.41 24.45
CA ARG A 10 -7.65 6.66 24.42
C ARG A 10 -8.77 7.42 23.72
N ASP A 11 -8.98 8.67 24.10
CA ASP A 11 -10.11 9.47 23.60
C ASP A 11 -9.97 9.72 22.09
N LEU A 12 -8.75 9.98 21.61
CA LEU A 12 -8.48 10.15 20.19
C LEU A 12 -8.62 8.83 19.41
N GLY A 13 -8.14 7.72 19.98
CA GLY A 13 -8.31 6.39 19.43
C GLY A 13 -9.79 5.99 19.29
N GLU A 14 -10.62 6.31 20.28
CA GLU A 14 -12.08 6.09 20.25
C GLU A 14 -12.73 6.95 19.17
N VAL A 15 -12.34 8.22 19.03
CA VAL A 15 -12.80 9.10 17.95
C VAL A 15 -12.47 8.54 16.56
N PHE A 16 -11.27 7.99 16.34
CA PHE A 16 -10.95 7.32 15.09
C PHE A 16 -11.77 6.05 14.86
N CYS A 17 -12.07 5.29 15.91
CA CYS A 17 -12.94 4.11 15.80
C CYS A 17 -14.34 4.50 15.35
N ASP A 18 -14.96 5.49 15.99
CA ASP A 18 -16.30 5.95 15.67
C ASP A 18 -16.39 6.45 14.23
N PHE A 19 -15.42 7.26 13.81
CA PHE A 19 -15.32 7.75 12.44
C PHE A 19 -15.20 6.60 11.42
N LEU A 20 -14.35 5.60 11.68
CA LEU A 20 -14.23 4.44 10.79
C LEU A 20 -15.51 3.61 10.72
N VAL A 21 -16.20 3.44 11.85
CA VAL A 21 -17.48 2.71 11.91
C VAL A 21 -18.56 3.44 11.14
N GLU A 22 -18.61 4.78 11.23
CA GLU A 22 -19.54 5.61 10.44
C GLU A 22 -19.32 5.47 8.93
N LEU A 23 -18.06 5.32 8.50
CA LEU A 23 -17.70 5.00 7.12
C LEU A 23 -17.93 3.52 6.72
N GLY A 24 -18.51 2.71 7.60
CA GLY A 24 -18.80 1.30 7.34
C GLY A 24 -17.57 0.38 7.42
N HIS A 25 -16.51 0.81 8.10
CA HIS A 25 -15.30 0.01 8.34
C HIS A 25 -15.31 -0.62 9.74
N GLN A 26 -14.52 -1.68 9.91
CA GLN A 26 -14.21 -2.29 11.20
C GLN A 26 -12.93 -1.66 11.72
N ALA A 27 -12.95 -1.16 12.95
CA ALA A 27 -11.81 -0.58 13.63
C ALA A 27 -11.27 -1.56 14.68
N LEU A 28 -9.95 -1.74 14.73
CA LEU A 28 -9.25 -2.43 15.80
C LEU A 28 -8.27 -1.46 16.43
N LEU A 29 -8.54 -1.01 17.66
CA LEU A 29 -7.65 -0.10 18.39
C LEU A 29 -6.65 -0.89 19.25
N VAL A 30 -5.38 -0.53 19.13
CA VAL A 30 -4.31 -0.90 20.06
C VAL A 30 -3.57 0.34 20.52
N ARG A 31 -3.03 0.30 21.74
CA ARG A 31 -2.46 1.47 22.42
C ARG A 31 -0.93 1.50 22.45
N SER A 32 -0.28 0.61 21.70
CA SER A 32 1.18 0.60 21.56
C SER A 32 1.60 -0.12 20.28
N ALA A 33 2.80 0.19 19.79
CA ALA A 33 3.39 -0.44 18.62
C ALA A 33 3.64 -1.95 18.84
N GLU A 34 4.00 -2.36 20.05
CA GLU A 34 4.18 -3.77 20.41
C GLU A 34 2.86 -4.55 20.36
N ALA A 35 1.78 -3.95 20.86
CA ALA A 35 0.44 -4.54 20.75
C ALA A 35 -0.01 -4.66 19.29
N ALA A 36 0.37 -3.68 18.44
CA ALA A 36 0.12 -3.74 17.00
C ALA A 36 0.87 -4.91 16.34
N LEU A 37 2.14 -5.14 16.68
CA LEU A 37 2.90 -6.30 16.19
C LEU A 37 2.23 -7.61 16.56
N GLY A 38 1.84 -7.78 17.83
CA GLY A 38 1.13 -8.99 18.29
C GLY A 38 -0.20 -9.18 17.56
N LYS A 39 -0.93 -8.09 17.26
CA LYS A 39 -2.16 -8.17 16.46
C LYS A 39 -1.90 -8.58 15.03
N LEU A 40 -0.84 -8.09 14.39
CA LEU A 40 -0.50 -8.46 13.01
C LEU A 40 -0.15 -9.94 12.83
N GLU A 41 0.22 -10.65 13.90
CA GLU A 41 0.40 -12.12 13.85
C GLU A 41 -0.92 -12.88 13.80
N THR A 42 -1.94 -12.38 14.50
CA THR A 42 -3.25 -13.05 14.65
C THR A 42 -4.32 -12.53 13.70
N GLU A 43 -4.17 -11.29 13.23
CA GLU A 43 -5.14 -10.54 12.45
C GLU A 43 -4.53 -10.10 11.13
N ARG A 44 -5.39 -9.90 10.12
CA ARG A 44 -5.00 -9.34 8.82
C ARG A 44 -5.74 -8.05 8.56
N PRO A 45 -5.25 -6.91 9.11
CA PRO A 45 -5.83 -5.61 8.79
C PRO A 45 -5.58 -5.26 7.33
N ASP A 46 -6.54 -4.52 6.77
CA ASP A 46 -6.49 -4.02 5.42
C ASP A 46 -5.61 -2.76 5.31
N ALA A 47 -5.55 -1.98 6.38
CA ALA A 47 -4.73 -0.78 6.52
C ALA A 47 -4.36 -0.56 8.00
N ILE A 48 -3.30 0.23 8.24
CA ILE A 48 -2.89 0.67 9.58
C ILE A 48 -2.95 2.20 9.62
N ILE A 49 -3.57 2.75 10.66
CA ILE A 49 -3.42 4.16 11.05
C ILE A 49 -2.47 4.16 12.26
N LEU A 50 -1.33 4.83 12.13
CA LEU A 50 -0.23 4.74 13.10
C LEU A 50 0.11 6.12 13.64
N ASP A 51 -0.05 6.34 14.95
CA ASP A 51 0.59 7.49 15.58
C ASP A 51 2.11 7.32 15.55
N ILE A 52 2.81 8.38 15.18
CA ILE A 52 4.26 8.46 15.22
C ILE A 52 4.78 8.62 16.64
N HIS A 53 4.04 9.31 17.51
CA HIS A 53 4.48 9.68 18.85
C HIS A 53 3.97 8.73 19.95
N LEU A 54 4.25 7.43 19.78
CA LEU A 54 3.88 6.41 20.77
C LEU A 54 4.91 6.31 21.92
N PRO A 55 4.46 6.00 23.15
CA PRO A 55 5.35 5.65 24.25
C PRO A 55 5.97 4.26 24.04
N GLY A 56 7.23 4.10 24.45
CA GLY A 56 7.97 2.86 24.22
C GLY A 56 8.56 2.83 22.81
N MET A 57 8.14 1.88 21.97
CA MET A 57 8.50 1.87 20.56
C MET A 57 7.76 2.97 19.80
N SER A 58 8.53 3.87 19.16
CA SER A 58 7.94 4.95 18.35
C SER A 58 7.31 4.41 17.06
N GLY A 59 6.42 5.19 16.45
CA GLY A 59 5.87 4.82 15.14
C GLY A 59 6.92 4.78 14.02
N LEU A 60 7.99 5.58 14.14
CA LEU A 60 9.13 5.50 13.20
C LEU A 60 9.89 4.19 13.35
N ASP A 61 10.16 3.74 14.58
CA ASP A 61 10.79 2.45 14.84
C ASP A 61 9.91 1.32 14.32
N PHE A 62 8.59 1.40 14.54
CA PHE A 62 7.62 0.43 14.03
C PHE A 62 7.67 0.31 12.49
N LEU A 63 7.74 1.42 11.76
CA LEU A 63 7.83 1.42 10.29
C LEU A 63 9.14 0.77 9.77
N GLN A 64 10.22 0.81 10.54
CA GLN A 64 11.50 0.19 10.15
C GLN A 64 11.49 -1.34 10.25
N LEU A 65 10.56 -1.91 11.03
CA LEU A 65 10.53 -3.34 11.29
C LEU A 65 10.25 -4.15 10.03
N ARG A 66 11.08 -5.17 9.78
CA ARG A 66 10.94 -6.09 8.63
C ARG A 66 9.52 -6.68 8.52
N PRO A 67 8.87 -7.17 9.59
CA PRO A 67 7.50 -7.67 9.51
C PRO A 67 6.50 -6.64 8.97
N ILE A 68 6.68 -5.36 9.31
CA ILE A 68 5.80 -4.28 8.84
C ILE A 68 6.05 -4.03 7.35
N ARG A 69 7.31 -3.88 6.96
CA ARG A 69 7.70 -3.62 5.57
C ARG A 69 7.33 -4.75 4.62
N GLU A 70 7.36 -6.00 5.10
CA GLU A 70 7.02 -7.20 4.31
C GLU A 70 5.54 -7.57 4.37
N SER A 71 4.76 -6.99 5.29
CA SER A 71 3.32 -7.29 5.43
C SER A 71 2.50 -6.91 4.19
N GLY A 72 2.99 -5.92 3.41
CA GLY A 72 2.24 -5.31 2.31
C GLY A 72 0.98 -4.55 2.77
N VAL A 73 0.80 -4.37 4.09
CA VAL A 73 -0.33 -3.61 4.64
C VAL A 73 0.03 -2.12 4.57
N PRO A 74 -0.77 -1.29 3.88
CA PRO A 74 -0.52 0.14 3.79
C PRO A 74 -0.65 0.80 5.17
N VAL A 75 0.35 1.62 5.52
CA VAL A 75 0.39 2.37 6.78
C VAL A 75 0.18 3.86 6.50
N VAL A 76 -0.80 4.48 7.17
CA VAL A 76 -1.00 5.93 7.18
C VAL A 76 -0.45 6.46 8.50
N ALA A 77 0.63 7.22 8.41
CA ALA A 77 1.24 7.84 9.58
C ALA A 77 0.43 9.07 10.01
N VAL A 78 0.19 9.21 11.31
CA VAL A 78 -0.48 10.34 11.94
C VAL A 78 0.47 10.94 12.97
N SER A 79 0.57 12.26 13.03
CA SER A 79 1.49 12.90 13.99
C SER A 79 0.98 14.26 14.47
N GLY A 80 1.12 14.52 15.77
CA GLY A 80 0.93 15.86 16.34
C GLY A 80 2.03 16.86 15.97
N VAL A 81 3.21 16.39 15.57
CA VAL A 81 4.36 17.24 15.19
C VAL A 81 4.62 17.10 13.69
N ALA A 82 3.71 17.66 12.89
CA ALA A 82 3.69 17.51 11.43
C ALA A 82 4.73 18.39 10.71
N THR A 83 6.02 18.10 10.89
CA THR A 83 7.09 18.75 10.12
C THR A 83 7.31 18.08 8.77
N GLU A 84 7.79 18.83 7.78
CA GLU A 84 8.15 18.29 6.47
C GLU A 84 9.22 17.20 6.57
N SER A 85 10.17 17.35 7.50
CA SER A 85 11.22 16.35 7.73
C SER A 85 10.65 15.03 8.25
N GLN A 86 9.73 15.08 9.24
CA GLN A 86 9.11 13.89 9.79
C GLN A 86 8.18 13.22 8.79
N ALA A 87 7.39 14.00 8.05
CA ALA A 87 6.54 13.50 6.97
C ALA A 87 7.38 12.75 5.93
N ARG A 88 8.48 13.37 5.48
CA ARG A 88 9.41 12.74 4.54
C ARG A 88 9.97 11.45 5.10
N GLU A 89 10.42 11.44 6.35
CA GLU A 89 10.97 10.25 7.01
C GLU A 89 9.97 9.10 7.07
N CYS A 90 8.72 9.35 7.48
CA CYS A 90 7.67 8.33 7.51
C CYS A 90 7.47 7.70 6.12
N LEU A 91 7.38 8.55 5.08
CA LEU A 91 7.24 8.09 3.70
C LEU A 91 8.46 7.29 3.24
N LYS A 92 9.69 7.71 3.60
CA LYS A 92 10.93 6.95 3.29
C LYS A 92 10.91 5.54 3.88
N LEU A 93 10.33 5.40 5.08
CA LEU A 93 10.24 4.13 5.79
C LEU A 93 9.10 3.23 5.28
N GLY A 94 8.29 3.70 4.33
CA GLY A 94 7.28 2.90 3.65
C GLY A 94 5.84 3.21 4.06
N ALA A 95 5.61 4.27 4.86
CA ALA A 95 4.26 4.79 5.04
C ALA A 95 3.68 5.22 3.68
N LEU A 96 2.41 4.91 3.46
CA LEU A 96 1.67 5.28 2.25
C LEU A 96 1.40 6.79 2.20
N ASP A 97 1.00 7.35 3.34
CA ASP A 97 0.69 8.77 3.50
C ASP A 97 1.02 9.23 4.93
N PHE A 98 1.09 10.55 5.11
CA PHE A 98 1.34 11.20 6.39
C PHE A 98 0.31 12.31 6.62
N VAL A 99 -0.33 12.32 7.80
CA VAL A 99 -1.37 13.29 8.17
C VAL A 99 -1.03 13.94 9.51
N GLY A 100 -1.05 15.28 9.54
CA GLY A 100 -0.86 16.02 10.79
C GLY A 100 -2.13 16.03 11.65
N LYS A 101 -1.98 15.95 12.98
CA LYS A 101 -3.06 16.25 13.93
C LYS A 101 -3.24 17.79 14.04
N PRO A 102 -4.46 18.30 14.16
CA PRO A 102 -5.73 17.57 14.18
C PRO A 102 -6.02 16.95 12.80
N VAL A 103 -6.40 15.67 12.79
CA VAL A 103 -6.61 14.92 11.54
C VAL A 103 -7.91 15.39 10.90
N PRO A 104 -7.88 15.99 9.69
CA PRO A 104 -9.11 16.31 8.98
C PRO A 104 -9.76 15.01 8.51
N PHE A 105 -10.98 14.73 8.96
CA PHE A 105 -11.71 13.52 8.61
C PHE A 105 -11.97 13.40 7.11
N GLU A 106 -12.09 14.52 6.39
CA GLU A 106 -12.19 14.52 4.94
C GLU A 106 -10.92 13.97 4.28
N ARG A 107 -9.73 14.32 4.81
CA ARG A 107 -8.46 13.81 4.30
C ARG A 107 -8.33 12.32 4.60
N LEU A 108 -8.68 11.89 5.82
CA LEU A 108 -8.65 10.48 6.17
C LEU A 108 -9.66 9.67 5.34
N SER A 109 -10.86 10.20 5.08
CA SER A 109 -11.86 9.61 4.19
C SER A 109 -11.32 9.39 2.78
N GLN A 110 -10.62 10.39 2.22
CA GLN A 110 -10.03 10.28 0.87
C GLN A 110 -8.97 9.18 0.80
N ILE A 111 -8.11 9.08 1.82
CA ILE A 111 -7.10 8.03 1.90
C ILE A 111 -7.76 6.65 2.01
N LEU A 112 -8.77 6.52 2.88
CA LEU A 112 -9.52 5.27 3.07
C LEU A 112 -10.28 4.86 1.80
N ALA A 113 -10.89 5.81 1.09
CA ALA A 113 -11.58 5.54 -0.18
C ALA A 113 -10.63 5.07 -1.29
N ILE A 114 -9.36 5.50 -1.26
CA ILE A 114 -8.32 4.96 -2.16
C ILE A 114 -7.95 3.53 -1.76
N LEU A 115 -7.87 3.25 -0.47
CA LEU A 115 -7.49 1.95 0.08
C LEU A 115 -8.60 0.89 0.00
N GLU A 116 -9.85 1.32 0.06
CA GLU A 116 -11.02 0.45 0.13
C GLU A 116 -11.15 -0.51 -1.05
N PRO A 117 -11.01 -0.08 -2.31
CA PRO A 117 -10.91 -1.00 -3.44
C PRO A 117 -9.82 -2.06 -3.20
N HIS A 118 -8.63 -1.71 -2.73
CA HIS A 118 -7.53 -2.69 -2.52
C HIS A 118 -7.81 -3.67 -1.41
N ALA A 119 -8.36 -3.17 -0.31
CA ALA A 119 -8.77 -3.96 0.83
C ALA A 119 -9.89 -4.94 0.46
N LEU A 120 -10.93 -4.45 -0.23
CA LEU A 120 -12.01 -5.28 -0.74
C LEU A 120 -11.49 -6.31 -1.71
N HIS A 121 -10.65 -5.91 -2.67
CA HIS A 121 -10.01 -6.83 -3.60
C HIS A 121 -9.14 -7.87 -2.88
N ARG A 122 -8.45 -7.52 -1.79
CA ARG A 122 -7.61 -8.44 -0.99
C ARG A 122 -8.47 -9.43 -0.20
N ARG A 123 -9.54 -8.95 0.45
CA ARG A 123 -10.48 -9.77 1.24
C ARG A 123 -11.37 -10.67 0.40
N SER A 124 -11.88 -10.19 -0.74
CA SER A 124 -12.58 -11.02 -1.73
C SER A 124 -11.63 -12.04 -2.39
N ALA A 125 -10.34 -11.72 -2.46
CA ALA A 125 -9.30 -12.62 -2.97
C ALA A 125 -8.88 -13.76 -2.04
N GLU A 126 -9.20 -13.72 -0.75
CA GLU A 126 -8.85 -14.82 0.16
C GLU A 126 -9.81 -16.04 0.04
N ALA A 127 -11.02 -15.89 -0.52
CA ALA A 127 -12.00 -17.00 -0.64
C ALA A 127 -12.26 -17.51 -2.07
N GLU A 128 -12.39 -16.64 -3.08
CA GLU A 128 -12.69 -17.04 -4.48
C GLU A 128 -11.68 -16.50 -5.50
N GLN A 129 -11.15 -15.30 -5.28
CA GLN A 129 -10.32 -14.61 -6.27
C GLN A 129 -8.83 -15.01 -6.27
N TYR A 130 -8.30 -15.79 -5.32
CA TYR A 130 -6.98 -16.43 -5.51
C TYR A 130 -7.00 -17.36 -6.73
N ARG A 131 -8.16 -17.98 -7.02
CA ARG A 131 -8.37 -18.76 -8.24
C ARG A 131 -8.50 -17.85 -9.47
N GLU A 132 -9.21 -16.73 -9.37
CA GLU A 132 -9.36 -15.79 -10.50
C GLU A 132 -8.13 -14.93 -10.78
N ARG A 133 -7.34 -14.49 -9.81
CA ARG A 133 -6.08 -13.73 -10.03
C ARG A 133 -4.97 -14.61 -10.62
N ARG A 134 -4.93 -15.91 -10.26
CA ARG A 134 -4.11 -16.91 -10.98
C ARG A 134 -4.61 -17.18 -12.41
N ARG A 135 -5.90 -16.88 -12.69
CA ARG A 135 -6.54 -17.07 -14.01
C ARG A 135 -6.70 -15.77 -14.80
N ALA A 136 -6.55 -14.61 -14.17
CA ALA A 136 -6.62 -13.32 -14.81
C ALA A 136 -5.53 -13.36 -15.86
N PRO A 137 -5.85 -13.10 -17.13
CA PRO A 137 -4.83 -13.16 -18.16
C PRO A 137 -3.68 -12.25 -17.71
N ARG A 138 -2.46 -12.74 -17.87
CA ARG A 138 -1.24 -11.97 -17.61
C ARG A 138 -0.49 -11.96 -18.93
N ALA A 139 -0.32 -10.77 -19.48
CA ALA A 139 0.45 -10.61 -20.68
C ALA A 139 1.93 -10.72 -20.32
N LEU A 140 2.65 -11.67 -20.93
CA LEU A 140 4.11 -11.74 -20.84
C LEU A 140 4.70 -10.66 -21.74
N VAL A 141 4.98 -9.50 -21.15
CA VAL A 141 5.41 -8.31 -21.88
C VAL A 141 6.64 -7.72 -21.21
N GLY A 142 7.66 -7.44 -22.01
CA GLY A 142 8.90 -6.78 -21.58
C GLY A 142 8.82 -5.28 -21.78
N ILE A 143 8.14 -4.58 -20.87
CA ILE A 143 7.96 -3.12 -20.93
C ILE A 143 8.99 -2.48 -20.01
N PRO A 144 9.70 -1.43 -20.45
CA PRO A 144 10.49 -0.60 -19.56
C PRO A 144 9.61 0.07 -18.51
N VAL A 145 9.98 -0.10 -17.24
CA VAL A 145 9.28 0.49 -16.10
C VAL A 145 10.29 1.30 -15.29
N ARG A 146 9.93 2.55 -15.01
CA ARG A 146 10.65 3.39 -14.06
C ARG A 146 9.94 3.31 -12.72
N ALA A 147 10.71 3.06 -11.68
CA ALA A 147 10.24 2.96 -10.32
C ALA A 147 10.87 4.06 -9.49
N ALA A 148 10.04 4.79 -8.75
CA ALA A 148 10.47 5.80 -7.80
C ALA A 148 9.92 5.45 -6.41
N GLU A 149 10.83 5.27 -5.46
CA GLU A 149 10.51 5.07 -4.06
C GLU A 149 10.49 6.40 -3.31
N TYR A 150 9.72 6.46 -2.23
CA TYR A 150 9.61 7.67 -1.40
C TYR A 150 10.92 8.00 -0.65
N ASN A 151 11.81 7.03 -0.46
CA ASN A 151 13.14 7.27 0.11
C ASN A 151 14.07 8.08 -0.82
N GLY A 152 13.66 8.31 -2.07
CA GLY A 152 14.43 8.98 -3.12
C GLY A 152 15.20 8.02 -4.03
N THR A 153 15.14 6.72 -3.77
CA THR A 153 15.69 5.70 -4.66
C THR A 153 14.86 5.64 -5.93
N GLU A 154 15.51 5.85 -7.06
CA GLU A 154 14.95 5.61 -8.37
C GLU A 154 15.67 4.43 -9.02
N TRP A 155 14.91 3.56 -9.66
CA TRP A 155 15.45 2.41 -10.37
C TRP A 155 14.62 2.09 -11.61
N THR A 156 15.24 1.37 -12.53
CA THR A 156 14.59 0.89 -13.75
C THR A 156 14.52 -0.62 -13.73
N GLY A 157 13.50 -1.13 -14.41
CA GLY A 157 13.35 -2.55 -14.61
C GLY A 157 12.51 -2.84 -15.83
N THR A 158 12.42 -4.12 -16.15
CA THR A 158 11.59 -4.61 -17.24
C THR A 158 10.45 -5.44 -16.66
N SER A 159 9.22 -5.20 -17.09
CA SER A 159 8.12 -6.08 -16.71
C SER A 159 8.37 -7.49 -17.22
N VAL A 160 7.99 -8.47 -16.41
CA VAL A 160 7.97 -9.89 -16.78
C VAL A 160 6.56 -10.25 -17.21
N ASP A 161 5.58 -9.72 -16.48
CA ASP A 161 4.18 -9.82 -16.81
C ASP A 161 3.43 -8.53 -16.45
N LEU A 162 2.24 -8.39 -17.03
CA LEU A 162 1.33 -7.29 -16.75
C LEU A 162 -0.10 -7.81 -16.66
N SER A 163 -0.84 -7.29 -15.68
CA SER A 163 -2.27 -7.47 -15.50
C SER A 163 -2.91 -6.14 -15.05
N PRO A 164 -4.24 -6.02 -15.10
CA PRO A 164 -4.94 -4.85 -14.56
C PRO A 164 -4.72 -4.63 -13.06
N PHE A 165 -4.32 -5.67 -12.35
CA PHE A 165 -4.16 -5.68 -10.89
C PHE A 165 -2.72 -5.48 -10.43
N GLY A 166 -1.75 -5.54 -11.34
CA GLY A 166 -0.35 -5.51 -10.98
C GLY A 166 0.57 -6.07 -12.05
N MET A 167 1.86 -6.06 -11.75
CA MET A 167 2.91 -6.53 -12.64
C MET A 167 4.02 -7.21 -11.83
N LYS A 168 4.70 -8.14 -12.48
CA LYS A 168 6.00 -8.60 -12.05
C LYS A 168 7.07 -7.77 -12.74
N LEU A 169 8.03 -7.26 -11.98
CA LEU A 169 9.14 -6.46 -12.48
C LEU A 169 10.47 -7.16 -12.19
N ARG A 170 11.34 -7.17 -13.18
CA ARG A 170 12.74 -7.52 -13.01
C ARG A 170 13.57 -6.24 -13.01
N PRO A 171 14.17 -5.85 -11.88
CA PRO A 171 15.08 -4.71 -11.83
C PRO A 171 16.28 -4.92 -12.75
N ASP A 172 16.80 -3.84 -13.32
CA ASP A 172 18.02 -3.90 -14.15
C ASP A 172 19.27 -4.14 -13.27
N THR A 173 19.21 -3.70 -12.02
CA THR A 173 20.21 -3.96 -10.98
C THR A 173 19.56 -4.60 -9.75
N PRO A 174 20.20 -5.57 -9.08
CA PRO A 174 19.65 -6.18 -7.87
C PRO A 174 19.37 -5.14 -6.78
N LEU A 175 18.15 -5.17 -6.23
CA LEU A 175 17.72 -4.34 -5.10
C LEU A 175 16.57 -5.02 -4.35
N GLU A 176 16.37 -4.63 -3.10
CA GLU A 176 15.19 -5.01 -2.31
C GLU A 176 14.18 -3.86 -2.38
N PRO A 177 13.01 -4.02 -3.05
CA PRO A 177 12.08 -2.92 -3.24
C PRO A 177 11.51 -2.39 -1.92
N GLY A 178 11.24 -1.08 -1.89
CA GLY A 178 10.40 -0.47 -0.87
C GLY A 178 8.98 -1.07 -0.85
N ALA A 179 8.32 -0.99 0.30
CA ALA A 179 6.95 -1.51 0.48
C ALA A 179 5.94 -0.86 -0.49
N THR A 180 6.16 0.41 -0.83
CA THR A 180 5.36 1.18 -1.79
C THR A 180 6.27 1.83 -2.82
N VAL A 181 5.91 1.72 -4.10
CA VAL A 181 6.69 2.22 -5.23
C VAL A 181 5.76 2.93 -6.22
N LYS A 182 6.19 4.09 -6.76
CA LYS A 182 5.53 4.71 -7.91
C LYS A 182 6.11 4.14 -9.19
N LEU A 183 5.28 3.46 -9.97
CA LEU A 183 5.65 2.84 -11.24
C LEU A 183 5.17 3.73 -12.38
N ALA A 184 6.09 4.08 -13.27
CA ALA A 184 5.82 4.79 -14.52
C ALA A 184 6.14 3.86 -15.70
N PHE A 185 5.13 3.59 -16.53
CA PHE A 185 5.29 2.72 -17.70
C PHE A 185 4.27 3.04 -18.79
N THR A 186 4.63 2.77 -20.04
CA THR A 186 3.72 2.92 -21.19
C THR A 186 3.23 1.54 -21.60
N PRO A 187 1.92 1.24 -21.50
CA PRO A 187 1.38 -0.02 -21.96
C PRO A 187 1.65 -0.23 -23.47
N PRO A 188 1.79 -1.48 -23.96
CA PRO A 188 2.22 -1.76 -25.33
C PRO A 188 1.18 -1.42 -26.39
N ASP A 189 -0.02 -1.03 -25.97
CA ASP A 189 -1.08 -0.50 -26.85
C ASP A 189 -0.77 0.92 -27.38
N GLY A 190 0.38 1.50 -27.03
CA GLY A 190 0.88 2.78 -27.56
C GLY A 190 0.17 4.02 -27.01
N GLY A 191 -0.70 3.87 -26.00
CA GLY A 191 -1.34 5.02 -25.36
C GLY A 191 -0.43 5.75 -24.37
N ARG A 192 -0.99 6.66 -23.57
CA ARG A 192 -0.24 7.48 -22.61
C ARG A 192 0.43 6.64 -21.51
N GLU A 193 1.58 7.10 -21.04
CA GLU A 193 2.27 6.61 -19.84
C GLU A 193 1.31 6.61 -18.63
N LEU A 194 1.34 5.52 -17.87
CA LEU A 194 0.60 5.35 -16.63
C LEU A 194 1.56 5.59 -15.46
N LEU A 195 1.07 6.30 -14.46
CA LEU A 195 1.74 6.56 -13.19
C LEU A 195 0.91 5.93 -12.08
N VAL A 196 1.41 4.83 -11.53
CA VAL A 196 0.65 3.96 -10.62
C VAL A 196 1.43 3.78 -9.33
N VAL A 197 0.78 4.03 -8.20
CA VAL A 197 1.27 3.60 -6.89
C VAL A 197 1.05 2.10 -6.80
N ALA A 198 2.10 1.36 -6.47
CA ALA A 198 2.06 -0.07 -6.33
C ALA A 198 2.67 -0.53 -5.01
N LEU A 199 2.08 -1.56 -4.42
CA LEU A 199 2.59 -2.23 -3.22
C LEU A 199 3.46 -3.40 -3.64
N PHE A 200 4.63 -3.51 -3.04
CA PHE A 200 5.43 -4.72 -3.11
C PHE A 200 4.68 -5.86 -2.41
N VAL A 201 4.58 -7.00 -3.10
CA VAL A 201 3.87 -8.18 -2.60
C VAL A 201 4.84 -9.26 -2.16
N ARG A 202 5.80 -9.61 -3.02
CA ARG A 202 6.79 -10.68 -2.79
C ARG A 202 7.88 -10.69 -3.86
N THR A 203 9.00 -11.32 -3.54
CA THR A 203 10.05 -11.69 -4.49
C THR A 203 9.82 -13.10 -5.03
N GLU A 204 10.00 -13.28 -6.34
CA GLU A 204 9.97 -14.56 -7.05
C GLU A 204 11.29 -14.76 -7.83
N ARG A 205 11.49 -15.94 -8.43
CA ARG A 205 12.76 -16.30 -9.11
C ARG A 205 13.15 -15.35 -10.24
N ASP A 206 12.18 -14.77 -10.92
CA ASP A 206 12.33 -14.00 -12.15
C ASP A 206 12.02 -12.50 -11.99
N GLY A 207 11.71 -12.05 -10.76
CA GLY A 207 11.43 -10.65 -10.44
C GLY A 207 10.61 -10.47 -9.16
N HIS A 208 10.20 -9.22 -8.89
CA HIS A 208 9.37 -8.82 -7.76
C HIS A 208 7.93 -8.56 -8.21
N THR A 209 6.96 -9.02 -7.44
CA THR A 209 5.54 -8.83 -7.72
C THR A 209 5.02 -7.58 -7.05
N PHE A 210 4.34 -6.73 -7.81
CA PHE A 210 3.70 -5.51 -7.35
C PHE A 210 2.20 -5.53 -7.63
N SER A 211 1.42 -5.02 -6.69
CA SER A 211 -0.03 -4.82 -6.82
C SER A 211 -0.34 -3.34 -6.98
N PHE A 212 -1.17 -2.97 -7.95
CA PHE A 212 -1.53 -1.58 -8.18
C PHE A 212 -2.56 -1.07 -7.15
N VAL A 213 -2.41 0.18 -6.69
CA VAL A 213 -3.18 0.81 -5.58
C VAL A 213 -4.04 1.99 -6.04
N ASN A 214 -3.84 2.54 -7.23
CA ASN A 214 -4.55 3.76 -7.63
C ASN A 214 -4.87 3.79 -9.13
N LEU A 215 -5.13 2.62 -9.71
CA LEU A 215 -5.58 2.59 -11.09
C LEU A 215 -6.98 3.20 -11.19
N ARG A 216 -7.13 4.19 -12.07
CA ARG A 216 -8.44 4.74 -12.42
C ARG A 216 -9.21 3.71 -13.25
N ASP A 217 -10.54 3.75 -13.21
CA ASP A 217 -11.39 2.81 -13.97
C ASP A 217 -11.02 2.75 -15.46
N ALA A 218 -10.74 3.90 -16.08
CA ALA A 218 -10.31 3.96 -17.48
C ALA A 218 -8.98 3.24 -17.73
N GLU A 219 -8.03 3.31 -16.79
CA GLU A 219 -6.74 2.63 -16.87
C GLU A 219 -6.92 1.13 -16.65
N PHE A 220 -7.83 0.75 -15.74
CA PHE A 220 -8.12 -0.64 -15.42
C PHE A 220 -8.75 -1.33 -16.63
N GLN A 221 -9.74 -0.69 -17.25
CA GLN A 221 -10.39 -1.21 -18.46
C GLN A 221 -9.41 -1.28 -19.64
N ARG A 222 -8.52 -0.30 -19.77
CA ARG A 222 -7.47 -0.30 -20.80
C ARG A 222 -6.51 -1.49 -20.63
N LEU A 223 -5.96 -1.67 -19.44
CA LEU A 223 -5.09 -2.82 -19.15
C LEU A 223 -5.85 -4.15 -19.30
N SER A 224 -7.11 -4.22 -18.89
CA SER A 224 -7.93 -5.43 -19.04
C SER A 224 -8.11 -5.80 -20.50
N THR A 225 -8.46 -4.81 -21.33
CA THR A 225 -8.62 -4.98 -22.77
C THR A 225 -7.31 -5.39 -23.44
N PHE A 226 -6.19 -4.78 -23.06
CA PHE A 226 -4.88 -5.12 -23.59
C PHE A 226 -4.53 -6.58 -23.29
N VAL A 227 -4.65 -6.97 -22.03
CA VAL A 227 -4.22 -8.28 -21.56
C VAL A 227 -5.14 -9.41 -22.06
N GLN A 228 -6.41 -9.12 -22.36
CA GLN A 228 -7.33 -10.08 -23.01
C GLN A 228 -7.07 -10.27 -24.52
N ARG A 229 -6.33 -9.37 -25.17
CA ARG A 229 -6.04 -9.44 -26.62
C ARG A 229 -4.76 -10.24 -26.94
N LEU A 230 -3.96 -10.56 -25.94
CA LEU A 230 -2.72 -11.35 -26.04
C LEU A 230 -2.97 -12.79 -25.61
#